data_AF-A0A8S2X3V0-F1
#
_entry.id   AF-A0A8S2X3V0-F1
#
_cell.length_a   1.000
_cell.length_b   1.000
_cell.length_c   1.000
_cell.angle_alpha   90.00
_cell.angle_beta   90.00
_cell.angle_gamma   90.00
#
_symmetry.space_group_name_H-M   'P 1'
#
loop_
_entity.id
_entity.type
_entity.pdbx_description
1 polymer ?
#
loop_
_entity_poly.entity_id
_entity_poly.type
_entity_poly.pdbx_seq_one_letter_code
_entity_poly.pdbx_strand_id
1 'polypeptide(L)' 'MNLLGGRDHGCPLQIQAVNPNSLGERCGMRANDYILRIGQISAEFLQHQEAHELIKRQ' A
#
# COMPACT_ATOMS: atom_id res chain seq x y z
N MET A 1 -4.82 6.46 2.53
CA MET A 1 -4.04 6.33 1.28
C MET A 1 -4.83 5.47 0.32
N ASN A 2 -4.63 5.65 -0.98
CA ASN A 2 -5.22 4.78 -1.99
C ASN A 2 -4.14 3.93 -2.67
N LEU A 3 -4.46 2.67 -2.97
CA LEU A 3 -3.53 1.72 -3.59
C LEU A 3 -3.98 1.36 -5.02
N LEU A 4 -3.03 0.89 -5.81
CA LEU A 4 -3.25 0.22 -7.09
C LEU A 4 -2.56 -1.15 -7.07
N GLY A 5 -3.02 -2.04 -7.94
CA GLY A 5 -2.42 -3.36 -8.13
C GLY A 5 -2.73 -4.32 -7.00
N GLY A 6 -1.94 -5.38 -6.90
CA GLY A 6 -2.23 -6.56 -6.09
C GLY A 6 -2.04 -7.82 -6.92
N ARG A 7 -1.83 -8.95 -6.24
CA ARG A 7 -1.61 -10.24 -6.89
C ARG A 7 -2.75 -10.62 -7.84
N ASP A 8 -3.98 -10.30 -7.46
CA ASP A 8 -5.21 -10.49 -8.22
C ASP A 8 -5.30 -9.59 -9.47
N HIS A 9 -4.55 -8.49 -9.51
CA HIS A 9 -4.47 -7.57 -10.64
C HIS A 9 -3.27 -7.85 -11.55
N GLY A 10 -2.39 -8.81 -11.19
CA GLY A 10 -1.21 -9.17 -11.97
C GLY A 10 -0.12 -8.09 -11.99
N CYS A 11 -0.19 -7.09 -11.10
CA CYS A 11 0.80 -6.03 -11.00
C CYS A 11 1.14 -5.69 -9.53
N PRO A 12 2.35 -5.18 -9.24
CA PRO A 12 2.77 -4.87 -7.87
C PRO A 12 1.86 -3.84 -7.19
N LEU A 13 1.77 -3.92 -5.86
CA LEU A 13 1.08 -2.91 -5.07
C LEU A 13 1.81 -1.57 -5.15
N GLN A 14 1.07 -0.51 -5.47
CA GLN A 14 1.60 0.84 -5.64
C GLN A 14 0.73 1.86 -4.92
N ILE A 15 1.35 2.88 -4.34
CA ILE A 15 0.64 4.00 -3.72
C ILE A 15 0.09 4.90 -4.83
N GLN A 16 -1.22 5.01 -4.97
CA GLN A 16 -1.82 5.98 -5.90
C GLN A 16 -1.76 7.40 -5.33
N ALA A 17 -2.15 7.53 -4.06
CA ALA A 17 -2.23 8.80 -3.38
C ALA A 17 -2.03 8.61 -1.87
N VAL A 18 -1.35 9.58 -1.26
CA VAL A 18 -1.18 9.68 0.18
C VAL A 18 -2.18 10.71 0.70
N ASN A 19 -2.79 10.43 1.85
CA ASN A 19 -3.75 11.38 2.43
C ASN A 19 -2.97 12.58 2.99
N PRO A 20 -3.38 13.83 2.69
CA PRO A 20 -2.75 15.02 3.27
C PRO A 20 -2.79 14.99 4.79
N ASN A 21 -1.73 15.47 5.43
CA ASN A 21 -1.54 15.48 6.88
C ASN A 21 -1.63 14.10 7.56
N SER A 22 -1.46 13.01 6.81
CA SER A 22 -1.38 11.66 7.39
C SER A 22 0.01 11.38 7.94
N LEU A 23 0.12 10.34 8.78
CA LEU A 23 1.43 9.86 9.24
C LEU A 23 2.30 9.43 8.06
N GLY A 24 1.73 8.76 7.06
CA GLY A 24 2.45 8.34 5.85
C GLY A 24 3.10 9.52 5.12
N GLU A 25 2.38 10.64 4.94
CA GLU A 25 2.94 11.84 4.33
C GLU A 25 4.09 12.43 5.15
N ARG A 26 3.92 12.53 6.48
CA ARG A 26 4.97 13.03 7.38
C ARG A 26 6.20 12.12 7.44
N CYS A 27 6.02 10.83 7.24
CA CYS A 27 7.09 9.84 7.13
C CYS A 27 7.71 9.79 5.72
N GLY A 28 7.23 10.59 4.78
CA GLY A 28 7.82 10.73 3.44
C GLY A 28 7.29 9.77 2.39
N MET A 29 6.18 9.07 2.63
CA MET A 29 5.53 8.26 1.59
C MET A 29 5.04 9.15 0.44
N ARG A 30 5.18 8.68 -0.79
CA ARG A 30 4.82 9.42 -2.00
C ARG A 30 3.89 8.59 -2.89
N ALA A 31 3.11 9.30 -3.70
CA ALA A 31 2.44 8.67 -4.82
C ALA A 31 3.49 8.04 -5.76
N ASN A 32 3.11 6.92 -6.36
CA ASN A 32 3.90 6.05 -7.22
C ASN A 32 4.96 5.18 -6.53
N ASP A 33 5.12 5.25 -5.21
CA ASP A 33 5.98 4.31 -4.48
C ASP A 33 5.40 2.88 -4.58
N TYR A 34 6.28 1.90 -4.79
CA TYR A 34 5.91 0.49 -4.73
C TYR A 34 5.97 -0.03 -3.30
N ILE A 35 4.94 -0.77 -2.90
CA ILE A 35 4.86 -1.40 -1.59
C ILE A 35 5.47 -2.79 -1.72
N LEU A 36 6.61 -3.01 -1.04
CA LEU A 36 7.27 -4.31 -0.98
C LEU A 36 6.80 -5.14 0.21
N ARG A 37 6.36 -4.47 1.29
CA ARG A 37 5.98 -5.11 2.56
C ARG A 37 5.01 -4.25 3.35
N ILE A 38 4.03 -4.87 4.02
CA ILE A 38 3.11 -4.21 4.95
C ILE A 38 3.30 -4.87 6.33
N GLY A 39 3.86 -4.12 7.28
CA GLY A 39 4.28 -4.68 8.57
C GLY A 39 5.33 -5.79 8.36
N GLN A 40 4.97 -7.02 8.73
CA GLN A 40 5.82 -8.21 8.58
C GLN A 40 5.46 -9.09 7.37
N ILE A 41 4.45 -8.71 6.59
CA ILE A 41 3.93 -9.52 5.48
C ILE A 41 4.44 -8.98 4.14
N SER A 42 5.04 -9.84 3.31
CA SER A 42 5.46 -9.49 1.94
C SER A 42 4.26 -9.10 1.09
N ALA A 43 4.36 -7.98 0.38
CA ALA A 43 3.29 -7.45 -0.45
C ALA A 43 3.12 -8.22 -1.78
N GLU A 44 4.12 -9.02 -2.18
CA GLU A 44 4.09 -9.83 -3.40
C GLU A 44 2.91 -10.81 -3.43
N PHE A 45 2.51 -11.32 -2.27
CA PHE A 45 1.46 -12.34 -2.17
C PHE A 45 0.07 -11.77 -1.85
N LEU A 46 -0.02 -10.45 -1.60
CA LEU A 46 -1.25 -9.81 -1.16
C LEU A 46 -2.17 -9.48 -2.34
N GLN A 47 -3.44 -9.81 -2.20
CA GLN A 47 -4.48 -9.27 -3.06
C GLN A 47 -4.72 -7.79 -2.73
N HIS A 48 -5.30 -7.08 -3.68
CA HIS A 48 -5.61 -5.66 -3.54
C HIS A 48 -6.37 -5.34 -2.23
N GLN A 49 -7.46 -6.07 -1.98
CA GLN A 49 -8.30 -5.84 -0.81
C GLN A 49 -7.60 -6.23 0.50
N GLU A 50 -6.80 -7.30 0.51
CA GLU A 50 -6.05 -7.73 1.69
C GLU A 50 -5.03 -6.68 2.13
N ALA A 51 -4.35 -6.05 1.17
CA ALA A 51 -3.43 -4.95 1.44
C ALA A 51 -4.14 -3.76 2.11
N HIS A 52 -5.33 -3.40 1.62
CA HIS A 52 -6.15 -2.35 2.24
C HIS A 52 -6.55 -2.69 3.68
N GLU A 53 -6.97 -3.93 3.94
CA GLU A 53 -7.37 -4.36 5.29
C GLU A 53 -6.19 -4.41 6.25
N LEU A 54 -4.98 -4.82 5.80
CA LEU A 54 -3.78 -4.82 6.62
C LEU A 54 -3.33 -3.41 7.02
N ILE A 55 -3.49 -2.42 6.15
CA ILE A 55 -3.14 -1.03 6.45
C ILE A 55 -4.13 -0.42 7.43
N LYS A 56 -5.43 -0.70 7.31
CA LYS A 56 -6.45 -0.18 8.23
C LYS A 56 -6.33 -0.70 9.66
N ARG A 57 -5.70 -1.87 9.85
CA ARG A 57 -5.51 -2.52 11.16
C ARG A 57 -4.31 -2.00 11.94
N GLN A 58 -3.50 -1.13 11.35
CA GLN A 58 -2.34 -0.48 11.97
C GLN A 58 -2.65 0.97 12.30
#